data_AF-A0A256FQ16-F1
#
_entry.id   AF-A0A256FQ16-F1
#
_cell.length_a   1.000
_cell.length_b   1.000
_cell.length_c   1.000
_cell.angle_alpha   90.00
_cell.angle_beta   90.00
_cell.angle_gamma   90.00
#
_symmetry.space_group_name_H-M   'P 1'
#
loop_
_entity.id
_entity.type
_entity.pdbx_description
1 polymer ?
#
loop_
_entity_poly.entity_id
_entity_poly.type
_entity_poly.pdbx_seq_one_letter_code
_entity_poly.pdbx_strand_id
1 'polypeptide(L)'
;MLEKAFHIVRVAAIAAGVMTAGAAAAETPNAPDWGIKAISKLSDADLVITSPAGKAFMDKLAPDHDKACGKPDENRPDFDEFCSWAFNNDEADFDILLGLKDNKIVSIVASAVPENNDVWVCEKTQKDIPESDLQTCNIRSADEKSRTHWSESWESFLNSIN
;
A
#
# COMPACT_ATOMS: atom_id res chain seq x y z
N MET A 1 -6.09 -48.86 -40.84
CA MET A 1 -4.80 -49.18 -40.18
C MET A 1 -3.77 -48.21 -40.73
N LEU A 2 -3.52 -47.15 -39.96
CA LEU A 2 -2.22 -46.85 -39.33
C LEU A 2 -1.14 -46.45 -40.35
N GLU A 3 -0.81 -45.15 -40.42
CA GLU A 3 0.45 -44.56 -39.93
C GLU A 3 1.46 -44.37 -41.08
N LYS A 4 2.22 -43.29 -41.24
CA LYS A 4 2.81 -42.38 -40.25
C LYS A 4 3.08 -41.01 -40.88
N ALA A 5 2.83 -39.98 -40.10
CA ALA A 5 3.01 -38.57 -40.41
C ALA A 5 4.49 -38.15 -40.37
N PHE A 6 4.86 -37.27 -41.30
CA PHE A 6 6.08 -36.47 -41.26
C PHE A 6 6.13 -35.65 -39.97
N HIS A 7 7.15 -35.87 -39.15
CA HIS A 7 7.45 -35.04 -37.98
C HIS A 7 8.76 -34.28 -38.24
N ILE A 8 8.65 -33.07 -38.79
CA ILE A 8 9.73 -32.08 -38.73
C ILE A 8 9.45 -31.24 -37.47
N VAL A 9 10.10 -31.63 -36.38
CA VAL A 9 10.07 -30.88 -35.11
C VAL A 9 10.93 -29.63 -35.30
N ARG A 10 10.29 -28.46 -35.48
CA ARG A 10 10.96 -27.17 -35.33
C ARG A 10 10.94 -26.80 -33.85
N VAL A 11 12.08 -27.00 -33.20
CA VAL A 11 12.36 -26.48 -31.85
C VAL A 11 12.46 -24.96 -31.96
N ALA A 12 11.43 -24.25 -31.52
CA ALA A 12 11.53 -22.81 -31.27
C ALA A 12 12.20 -22.61 -29.91
N ALA A 13 13.48 -22.23 -29.92
CA ALA A 13 14.20 -21.82 -28.74
C ALA A 13 13.60 -20.51 -28.21
N ILE A 14 12.88 -20.60 -27.08
CA ILE A 14 12.48 -19.42 -26.32
C ILE A 14 13.73 -18.95 -25.57
N ALA A 15 14.37 -17.91 -26.08
CA ALA A 15 15.39 -17.17 -25.34
C ALA A 15 14.69 -16.49 -24.16
N ALA A 16 14.67 -17.16 -23.01
CA ALA A 16 14.35 -16.55 -21.74
C ALA A 16 15.49 -15.56 -21.43
N GLY A 17 15.32 -14.31 -21.87
CA GLY A 17 16.13 -13.19 -21.42
C GLY A 17 15.92 -13.04 -19.93
N VAL A 18 16.88 -13.53 -19.14
CA VAL A 18 16.99 -13.21 -17.73
C VAL A 18 17.25 -11.71 -17.67
N MET A 19 16.19 -10.93 -17.52
CA MET A 19 16.35 -9.58 -17.00
C MET A 19 16.85 -9.76 -15.57
N THR A 20 18.14 -9.54 -15.39
CA THR A 20 18.73 -9.30 -14.08
C THR A 20 18.01 -8.09 -13.51
N ALA A 21 16.95 -8.34 -12.74
CA ALA A 21 16.41 -7.36 -11.81
C ALA A 21 17.57 -7.02 -10.88
N GLY A 22 18.26 -5.91 -11.16
CA GLY A 22 19.23 -5.35 -10.25
C GLY A 22 18.52 -5.23 -8.92
N ALA A 23 19.03 -5.91 -7.90
CA ALA A 23 18.60 -5.70 -6.53
C ALA A 23 18.85 -4.22 -6.25
N ALA A 24 17.81 -3.39 -6.41
CA ALA A 24 17.81 -2.06 -5.88
C ALA A 24 18.10 -2.24 -4.39
N ALA A 25 19.27 -1.78 -3.95
CA ALA A 25 19.63 -1.81 -2.55
C ALA A 25 18.46 -1.20 -1.80
N ALA A 26 17.85 -2.02 -0.97
CA ALA A 26 16.64 -1.69 -0.26
C ALA A 26 16.91 -0.43 0.60
N GLU A 27 16.44 0.73 0.17
CA GLU A 27 16.53 1.98 0.95
C GLU A 27 15.96 1.71 2.35
N THR A 28 16.78 1.84 3.38
CA THR A 28 16.37 1.78 4.79
C THR A 28 15.55 3.03 5.13
N PRO A 29 14.47 2.92 5.93
CA PRO A 29 13.80 4.08 6.49
C PRO A 29 14.82 5.00 7.15
N ASN A 30 14.85 6.26 6.73
CA ASN A 30 15.86 7.24 7.16
C ASN A 30 15.25 8.59 7.57
N ALA A 31 13.92 8.73 7.47
CA ALA A 31 13.14 9.89 7.87
C ALA A 31 11.67 9.48 8.07
N PRO A 32 10.87 10.28 8.81
CA PRO A 32 9.42 10.07 8.97
C PRO A 32 8.66 9.98 7.65
N ASP A 33 9.10 10.71 6.62
CA ASP A 33 8.44 10.74 5.31
C ASP A 33 8.82 9.57 4.39
N TRP A 34 9.68 8.65 4.86
CA TRP A 34 10.18 7.54 4.05
C TRP A 34 9.06 6.70 3.47
N GLY A 35 8.05 6.32 4.27
CA GLY A 35 6.98 5.44 3.79
C GLY A 35 6.13 6.10 2.72
N ILE A 36 5.88 7.42 2.81
CA ILE A 36 5.19 8.20 1.77
C ILE A 36 6.00 8.26 0.48
N LYS A 37 7.31 8.51 0.57
CA LYS A 37 8.20 8.48 -0.61
C LYS A 37 8.27 7.09 -1.23
N ALA A 38 8.30 6.04 -0.42
CA ALA A 38 8.39 4.66 -0.90
C ALA A 38 7.09 4.24 -1.61
N ILE A 39 5.93 4.48 -1.01
CA ILE A 39 4.63 4.13 -1.62
C ILE A 39 4.32 4.98 -2.86
N SER A 40 4.84 6.21 -2.94
CA SER A 40 4.73 7.06 -4.15
C SER A 40 5.37 6.42 -5.38
N LYS A 41 6.38 5.55 -5.20
CA LYS A 41 7.05 4.86 -6.31
C LYS A 41 6.24 3.66 -6.84
N LEU A 42 5.19 3.24 -6.14
CA LEU A 42 4.40 2.06 -6.49
C LEU A 42 3.31 2.39 -7.50
N SER A 43 3.08 1.49 -8.46
CA SER A 43 1.91 1.51 -9.31
C SER A 43 0.70 0.90 -8.59
N ASP A 44 -0.51 1.09 -9.14
CA ASP A 44 -1.72 0.48 -8.58
C ASP A 44 -1.63 -1.05 -8.44
N ALA A 45 -0.94 -1.74 -9.37
CA ALA A 45 -0.72 -3.18 -9.31
C ALA A 45 0.29 -3.59 -8.23
N ASP A 46 1.29 -2.73 -7.97
CA ASP A 46 2.31 -2.97 -6.95
C ASP A 46 1.77 -2.78 -5.52
N LEU A 47 0.60 -2.15 -5.35
CA LEU A 47 -0.05 -2.00 -4.04
C LEU A 47 -0.66 -3.30 -3.50
N VAL A 48 -0.73 -4.36 -4.31
CA VAL A 48 -1.09 -5.69 -3.82
C VAL A 48 0.07 -6.20 -2.95
N ILE A 49 -0.17 -6.51 -1.68
CA ILE A 49 0.91 -6.78 -0.72
C ILE A 49 1.62 -8.11 -0.95
N THR A 50 1.05 -8.98 -1.79
CA THR A 50 1.70 -10.21 -2.27
C THR A 50 2.47 -10.01 -3.59
N SER A 51 2.39 -8.84 -4.22
CA SER A 51 3.26 -8.51 -5.35
C SER A 51 4.71 -8.35 -4.87
N PRO A 52 5.73 -8.52 -5.73
CA PRO A 52 7.12 -8.34 -5.31
C PRO A 52 7.41 -6.96 -4.71
N ALA A 53 6.87 -5.90 -5.31
CA ALA A 53 7.07 -4.53 -4.85
C ALA A 53 6.26 -4.20 -3.60
N GLY A 54 4.98 -4.58 -3.55
CA GLY A 54 4.13 -4.40 -2.37
C GLY A 54 4.65 -5.17 -1.17
N LYS A 55 5.11 -6.41 -1.37
CA LYS A 55 5.77 -7.20 -0.33
C LYS A 55 7.04 -6.52 0.17
N ALA A 56 7.90 -6.05 -0.73
CA ALA A 56 9.14 -5.37 -0.34
C ALA A 56 8.89 -4.06 0.43
N PHE A 57 7.79 -3.37 0.15
CA PHE A 57 7.34 -2.21 0.91
C PHE A 57 6.84 -2.62 2.30
N MET A 58 5.93 -3.60 2.38
CA MET A 58 5.38 -4.09 3.65
C MET A 58 6.45 -4.72 4.55
N ASP A 59 7.40 -5.48 4.01
CA ASP A 59 8.50 -6.07 4.78
C ASP A 59 9.38 -5.01 5.49
N LYS A 60 9.37 -3.76 5.01
CA LYS A 60 10.11 -2.66 5.63
C LYS A 60 9.25 -1.82 6.56
N LEU A 61 8.00 -1.55 6.16
CA LEU A 61 7.08 -0.75 6.94
C LEU A 61 6.55 -1.54 8.15
N ALA A 62 6.18 -2.80 7.93
CA ALA A 62 5.61 -3.71 8.91
C ALA A 62 6.42 -5.02 8.95
N PRO A 63 7.71 -4.99 9.33
CA PRO A 63 8.57 -6.18 9.36
C PRO A 63 8.05 -7.26 10.32
N ASP A 64 7.33 -6.84 11.36
CA ASP A 64 6.51 -7.70 12.23
C ASP A 64 5.05 -7.35 11.99
N HIS A 65 4.45 -7.98 10.97
CA HIS A 65 3.10 -7.67 10.49
C HIS A 65 2.06 -7.78 11.60
N ASP A 66 2.14 -8.79 12.46
CA ASP A 66 1.17 -9.01 13.55
C ASP A 66 1.24 -7.93 14.65
N LYS A 67 2.36 -7.19 14.74
CA LYS A 67 2.50 -6.05 15.66
C LYS A 67 2.15 -4.71 15.02
N ALA A 68 2.52 -4.54 13.76
CA ALA A 68 2.29 -3.29 13.04
C ALA A 68 0.85 -3.19 12.51
N CYS A 69 0.21 -4.33 12.26
CA CYS A 69 -1.11 -4.42 11.67
C CYS A 69 -2.11 -5.11 12.59
N GLY A 70 -3.36 -4.69 12.49
CA GLY A 70 -4.46 -5.20 13.30
C GLY A 70 -5.76 -5.23 12.52
N LYS A 71 -6.67 -6.10 12.95
CA LYS A 71 -8.04 -6.07 12.45
C LYS A 71 -8.80 -4.94 13.14
N PRO A 72 -9.54 -4.12 12.39
CA PRO A 72 -10.40 -3.10 12.98
C PRO A 72 -11.45 -3.71 13.92
N ASP A 73 -11.58 -3.16 15.11
CA ASP A 73 -12.69 -3.49 16.01
C ASP A 73 -13.99 -2.84 15.49
N GLU A 74 -15.09 -3.59 15.51
CA GLU A 74 -16.40 -3.14 15.01
C GLU A 74 -16.38 -2.59 13.57
N ASN A 75 -15.42 -3.01 12.74
CA ASN A 75 -15.15 -2.50 11.39
C ASN A 75 -14.83 -0.98 11.38
N ARG A 76 -14.08 -0.50 12.38
CA ARG A 76 -13.60 0.89 12.46
C ARG A 76 -12.08 0.92 12.62
N PRO A 77 -11.33 1.38 11.61
CA PRO A 77 -11.78 1.81 10.27
C PRO A 77 -12.30 0.64 9.40
N ASP A 78 -13.09 0.90 8.35
CA ASP A 78 -13.73 -0.14 7.52
C ASP A 78 -12.78 -0.73 6.46
N PHE A 79 -11.82 -1.49 6.97
CA PHE A 79 -10.82 -2.24 6.22
C PHE A 79 -10.77 -3.69 6.71
N ASP A 80 -10.18 -4.59 5.92
CA ASP A 80 -9.93 -5.95 6.39
C ASP A 80 -8.83 -5.95 7.46
N GLU A 81 -7.90 -5.02 7.32
CA GLU A 81 -6.77 -4.79 8.20
C GLU A 81 -6.33 -3.32 8.09
N PHE A 82 -5.77 -2.79 9.17
CA PHE A 82 -5.02 -1.55 9.12
C PHE A 82 -3.64 -1.73 9.72
N CYS A 83 -2.66 -0.99 9.21
CA CYS A 83 -1.30 -0.99 9.73
C CYS A 83 -0.92 0.40 10.21
N SER A 84 -0.15 0.47 11.30
CA SER A 84 0.46 1.69 11.81
C SER A 84 1.96 1.58 11.75
N TRP A 85 2.62 2.66 11.37
CA TRP A 85 4.07 2.76 11.38
C TRP A 85 4.52 4.11 11.93
N ALA A 86 5.59 4.06 12.73
CA ALA A 86 6.28 5.22 13.28
C ALA A 86 7.79 5.02 13.14
N PHE A 87 8.48 6.03 12.64
CA PHE A 87 9.92 6.02 12.43
C PHE A 87 10.71 5.82 13.73
N ASN A 88 10.24 6.41 14.83
CA ASN A 88 10.91 6.38 16.13
C ASN A 88 10.34 5.35 17.12
N ASN A 89 9.32 4.57 16.76
CA ASN A 89 8.64 3.60 17.64
C ASN A 89 8.12 4.18 18.97
N ASP A 90 7.86 5.48 19.05
CA ASP A 90 7.19 6.05 20.22
C ASP A 90 5.71 5.61 20.21
N GLU A 91 5.29 4.89 21.24
CA GLU A 91 4.04 4.10 21.31
C GLU A 91 2.74 4.92 21.15
N ALA A 92 2.81 6.24 21.00
CA ALA A 92 1.67 7.15 20.93
C ALA A 92 1.57 7.97 19.62
N ASP A 93 2.57 7.92 18.74
CA ASP A 93 2.58 8.69 17.49
C ASP A 93 2.71 7.75 16.28
N PHE A 94 1.96 8.04 15.22
CA PHE A 94 2.09 7.39 13.92
C PHE A 94 2.62 8.38 12.89
N ASP A 95 3.50 7.93 12.02
CA ASP A 95 3.87 8.68 10.81
C ASP A 95 2.95 8.29 9.65
N ILE A 96 2.51 7.02 9.60
CA ILE A 96 1.65 6.48 8.55
C ILE A 96 0.64 5.49 9.14
N LEU A 97 -0.62 5.63 8.72
CA LEU A 97 -1.63 4.57 8.81
C LEU A 97 -1.93 4.06 7.40
N LEU A 98 -2.08 2.73 7.25
CA LEU A 98 -2.49 2.09 6.01
C LEU A 98 -3.81 1.36 6.19
N GLY A 99 -4.70 1.49 5.21
CA GLY A 99 -5.93 0.71 5.11
C GLY A 99 -5.77 -0.37 4.05
N LEU A 100 -5.98 -1.62 4.44
CA LEU A 100 -5.85 -2.77 3.57
C LEU A 100 -7.22 -3.38 3.28
N LYS A 101 -7.50 -3.60 1.99
CA LYS A 101 -8.71 -4.29 1.54
C LYS A 101 -8.37 -5.26 0.44
N ASP A 102 -8.86 -6.49 0.53
CA ASP A 102 -8.59 -7.57 -0.42
C ASP A 102 -7.08 -7.75 -0.70
N ASN A 103 -6.25 -7.71 0.36
CA ASN A 103 -4.79 -7.88 0.28
C ASN A 103 -4.09 -6.79 -0.57
N LYS A 104 -4.69 -5.61 -0.64
CA LYS A 104 -4.18 -4.43 -1.34
C LYS A 104 -4.19 -3.22 -0.40
N ILE A 105 -3.16 -2.40 -0.47
CA ILE A 105 -3.16 -1.09 0.18
C ILE A 105 -4.08 -0.17 -0.61
N VAL A 106 -5.19 0.24 -0.01
CA VAL A 106 -6.23 1.06 -0.69
C VAL A 106 -6.34 2.47 -0.14
N SER A 107 -5.80 2.71 1.05
CA SER A 107 -5.89 3.99 1.76
C SER A 107 -4.65 4.22 2.61
N ILE A 108 -4.28 5.50 2.78
CA ILE A 108 -3.15 5.96 3.58
C ILE A 108 -3.61 7.18 4.37
N VAL A 109 -3.22 7.29 5.64
CA VAL A 109 -3.26 8.55 6.40
C VAL A 109 -1.85 8.94 6.81
N ALA A 110 -1.46 10.18 6.53
CA ALA A 110 -0.18 10.77 6.97
C ALA A 110 -0.22 12.29 6.84
N SER A 111 0.73 13.00 7.46
CA SER A 111 0.90 14.46 7.29
C SER A 111 1.46 14.87 5.93
N ALA A 112 2.01 13.92 5.17
CA ALA A 112 2.49 14.14 3.80
C ALA A 112 1.73 13.27 2.79
N VAL A 113 1.55 13.77 1.57
CA VAL A 113 0.82 13.07 0.50
C VAL A 113 1.78 12.33 -0.44
N PRO A 114 1.40 11.16 -0.98
CA PRO A 114 2.15 10.52 -2.04
C PRO A 114 2.23 11.40 -3.30
N GLU A 115 3.38 11.41 -3.97
CA GLU A 115 3.63 12.25 -5.16
C GLU A 115 2.94 11.71 -6.43
N ASN A 116 2.58 10.42 -6.44
CA ASN A 116 1.99 9.75 -7.60
C ASN A 116 0.47 9.98 -7.68
N ASN A 117 0.10 11.13 -8.24
CA ASN A 117 -1.29 11.53 -8.42
C ASN A 117 -2.08 10.64 -9.40
N ASP A 118 -1.42 9.82 -10.22
CA ASP A 118 -2.10 8.85 -11.09
C ASP A 118 -2.67 7.68 -10.29
N VAL A 119 -2.07 7.38 -9.14
CA VAL A 119 -2.50 6.29 -8.23
C VAL A 119 -3.33 6.83 -7.07
N TRP A 120 -3.03 8.01 -6.56
CA TRP A 120 -3.62 8.52 -5.32
C TRP A 120 -4.56 9.72 -5.54
N VAL A 121 -5.61 9.78 -4.74
CA VAL A 121 -6.49 10.95 -4.55
C VAL A 121 -6.50 11.28 -3.08
N CYS A 122 -6.03 12.48 -2.73
CA CYS A 122 -5.86 12.91 -1.36
C CYS A 122 -6.83 14.03 -0.98
N GLU A 123 -7.27 14.02 0.27
CA GLU A 123 -8.03 15.07 0.92
C GLU A 123 -7.63 15.20 2.40
N LYS A 124 -7.99 16.32 3.03
CA LYS A 124 -7.78 16.51 4.46
C LYS A 124 -8.60 15.48 5.24
N THR A 125 -7.96 14.78 6.20
CA THR A 125 -8.63 13.75 7.01
C THR A 125 -9.59 14.37 8.03
N GLN A 126 -9.09 15.25 8.90
CA GLN A 126 -9.90 15.92 9.93
C GLN A 126 -10.28 17.31 9.45
N LYS A 127 -11.42 17.42 8.78
CA LYS A 127 -11.81 18.64 8.07
C LYS A 127 -12.11 19.80 9.03
N ASP A 128 -12.62 19.45 10.22
CA ASP A 128 -13.06 20.40 11.25
C ASP A 128 -11.97 20.79 12.25
N ILE A 129 -10.76 20.21 12.17
CA ILE A 129 -9.63 20.52 13.06
C ILE A 129 -8.59 21.33 12.26
N PRO A 130 -8.52 22.67 12.42
CA PRO A 130 -7.63 23.51 11.62
C PRO A 130 -6.15 23.17 11.78
N GLU A 131 -5.73 22.75 12.96
CA GLU A 131 -4.33 22.43 13.28
C GLU A 131 -3.88 21.05 12.76
N SER A 132 -4.83 20.17 12.41
CA SER A 132 -4.51 18.84 11.88
C SER A 132 -3.96 18.96 10.45
N ASP A 133 -2.75 18.43 10.24
CA ASP A 133 -2.09 18.35 8.94
C ASP A 133 -2.34 17.02 8.23
N LEU A 134 -3.04 16.08 8.87
CA LEU A 134 -3.33 14.75 8.35
C LEU A 134 -4.12 14.79 7.05
N GLN A 135 -3.65 14.01 6.08
CA GLN A 135 -4.26 13.80 4.78
C GLN A 135 -4.63 12.32 4.64
N THR A 136 -5.83 12.05 4.13
CA THR A 136 -6.24 10.72 3.70
C THR A 136 -6.06 10.63 2.19
N CYS A 137 -5.28 9.67 1.74
CA CYS A 137 -5.07 9.37 0.34
C CYS A 137 -5.64 8.00 0.00
N ASN A 138 -6.62 7.95 -0.89
CA ASN A 138 -7.24 6.72 -1.36
C ASN A 138 -6.79 6.40 -2.79
N ILE A 139 -6.76 5.12 -3.15
CA ILE A 139 -6.44 4.70 -4.52
C ILE A 139 -7.47 5.25 -5.51
N ARG A 140 -6.99 5.88 -6.58
CA ARG A 140 -7.79 6.50 -7.64
C ARG A 140 -8.62 5.47 -8.42
N SER A 141 -8.16 4.23 -8.47
CA SER A 141 -8.82 3.12 -9.17
C SER A 141 -10.11 2.65 -8.50
N ALA A 142 -10.30 2.91 -7.19
CA ALA A 142 -11.59 2.70 -6.52
C ALA A 142 -12.61 3.74 -6.97
N ASP A 143 -13.90 3.44 -6.91
CA ASP A 143 -14.96 4.41 -7.21
C ASP A 143 -15.07 5.49 -6.13
N GLU A 144 -15.70 6.63 -6.47
CA GLU A 144 -15.82 7.78 -5.55
C GLU A 144 -16.51 7.44 -4.24
N LYS A 145 -17.58 6.62 -4.28
CA LYS A 145 -18.33 6.25 -3.07
C LYS A 145 -17.44 5.46 -2.10
N SER A 146 -16.65 4.52 -2.63
CA SER A 146 -15.70 3.76 -1.81
C SER A 146 -14.63 4.66 -1.18
N ARG A 147 -14.07 5.59 -1.95
CA ARG A 147 -13.05 6.53 -1.43
C ARG A 147 -13.61 7.45 -0.35
N THR A 148 -14.79 8.04 -0.56
CA THR A 148 -15.44 8.90 0.44
C THR A 148 -15.71 8.12 1.73
N HIS A 149 -16.26 6.91 1.61
CA HIS A 149 -16.53 6.05 2.76
C HIS A 149 -15.27 5.72 3.57
N TRP A 150 -14.16 5.40 2.90
CA TRP A 150 -12.88 5.15 3.59
C TRP A 150 -12.33 6.39 4.29
N SER A 151 -12.43 7.57 3.66
CA SER A 151 -12.04 8.82 4.30
C SER A 151 -12.85 9.11 5.56
N GLU A 152 -14.17 8.98 5.49
CA GLU A 152 -15.07 9.16 6.65
C GLU A 152 -14.77 8.13 7.76
N SER A 153 -14.43 6.90 7.37
CA SER A 153 -14.08 5.85 8.31
C SER A 153 -12.76 6.15 9.05
N TRP A 154 -11.75 6.67 8.35
CA TRP A 154 -10.52 7.13 8.97
C TRP A 154 -10.75 8.32 9.91
N GLU A 155 -11.51 9.32 9.47
CA GLU A 155 -11.83 10.49 10.30
C GLU A 155 -12.55 10.06 11.58
N SER A 156 -13.55 9.19 11.46
CA SER A 156 -14.27 8.65 12.62
C SER A 156 -13.36 7.84 13.55
N PHE A 157 -12.42 7.06 13.01
CA PHE A 157 -11.48 6.28 13.81
C PHE A 157 -10.53 7.19 14.58
N LEU A 158 -9.90 8.15 13.90
CA LEU A 158 -8.96 9.11 14.51
C LEU A 158 -9.65 9.96 15.59
N ASN A 159 -10.89 10.38 15.36
CA ASN A 159 -11.68 11.11 16.36
C ASN A 159 -12.09 10.25 17.57
N SER A 160 -12.01 8.91 17.47
CA SER A 160 -12.33 8.01 18.58
C SER A 160 -11.14 7.69 19.49
N ILE A 161 -9.92 7.91 18.99
CA ILE A 161 -8.67 7.64 19.71
C ILE A 161 -7.97 8.92 20.20
N ASN A 162 -8.36 10.09 19.66
CA ASN A 162 -8.01 11.42 20.17
C ASN A 162 -8.90 11.82 21.36
#